data_AF-A0A6L3W0R7-F1
#
_entry.id   AF-A0A6L3W0R7-F1
#
_cell.length_a   1.000
_cell.length_b   1.000
_cell.length_c   1.000
_cell.angle_alpha   90.00
_cell.angle_beta   90.00
_cell.angle_gamma   90.00
#
_symmetry.space_group_name_H-M   'P 1'
#
loop_
_entity.id
_entity.type
_entity.pdbx_description
1 polymer ?
#
loop_
_entity_poly.entity_id
_entity_poly.type
_entity_poly.pdbx_seq_one_letter_code
_entity_poly.pdbx_strand_id
1 'polypeptide(L)'
;MPHDAPILPPAEHWPVLAGPDCPGCGGTDWVNYSGSVTSLEDGLVLLFECGECCTEWAIPAHHWPVLCGPDCPTCGSLNTCWATYAPEHPGDLWTCDNGHEFVLDPEGIIILPEDAE
;
A
#
# COMPACT_ATOMS: atom_id res chain seq x y z
N MET A 1 -13.95 -21.04 18.72
CA MET A 1 -13.05 -21.45 17.61
C MET A 1 -11.76 -20.68 17.85
N PRO A 2 -10.57 -21.30 17.80
CA PRO A 2 -9.35 -20.52 17.97
C PRO A 2 -9.30 -19.50 16.83
N HIS A 3 -9.27 -18.21 17.19
CA HIS A 3 -9.05 -17.16 16.24
C HIS A 3 -7.59 -17.33 15.79
N ASP A 4 -7.39 -17.94 14.61
CA ASP A 4 -6.10 -17.93 13.94
C ASP A 4 -5.60 -16.48 13.90
N ALA A 5 -4.33 -16.28 14.26
CA ALA A 5 -3.72 -14.96 14.21
C ALA A 5 -3.99 -14.36 12.83
N PRO A 6 -4.30 -13.05 12.74
CA PRO A 6 -4.48 -12.41 11.45
C PRO A 6 -3.29 -12.78 10.57
N ILE A 7 -3.55 -13.29 9.36
CA ILE A 7 -2.52 -13.48 8.35
C ILE A 7 -2.10 -12.07 7.97
N LEU A 8 -1.23 -11.51 8.80
CA LEU A 8 -0.63 -10.24 8.52
C LEU A 8 0.32 -10.46 7.35
N PRO A 9 0.44 -9.46 6.49
CA PRO A 9 1.43 -9.48 5.43
C PRO A 9 2.84 -9.60 6.04
N PRO A 10 3.85 -10.01 5.26
CA PRO A 10 5.23 -9.97 5.74
C PRO A 10 5.59 -8.52 6.09
N ALA A 11 6.29 -8.31 7.20
CA ALA A 11 6.62 -6.98 7.73
C ALA A 11 7.43 -6.11 6.74
N GLU A 12 8.14 -6.73 5.80
CA GLU A 12 8.86 -6.05 4.72
C GLU A 12 7.95 -5.32 3.72
N HIS A 13 6.66 -5.63 3.71
CA HIS A 13 5.67 -4.98 2.85
C HIS A 13 4.79 -3.98 3.60
N TRP A 14 4.87 -3.96 4.94
CA TRP A 14 4.05 -3.09 5.81
C TRP A 14 4.21 -1.63 5.41
N PRO A 15 3.22 -0.77 5.69
CA PRO A 15 3.33 0.63 5.33
C PRO A 15 4.47 1.22 6.15
N VAL A 16 5.65 1.29 5.54
CA VAL A 16 6.73 1.98 6.19
C VAL A 16 6.36 3.45 6.04
N LEU A 17 6.28 4.17 7.16
CA LEU A 17 6.14 5.63 7.22
C LEU A 17 7.23 6.36 6.41
N ALA A 18 8.21 5.64 5.85
CA ALA A 18 9.25 6.07 4.95
C ALA A 18 9.15 5.27 3.64
N GLY A 19 9.45 5.90 2.51
CA GLY A 19 9.48 5.21 1.21
C GLY A 19 10.51 4.08 1.15
N PRO A 20 10.40 3.19 0.14
CA PRO A 20 11.34 2.07 -0.02
C PRO A 20 12.77 2.57 -0.20
N ASP A 21 13.75 1.81 0.26
CA ASP A 21 15.17 2.13 0.05
C ASP A 21 15.50 2.21 -1.44
N CYS A 22 16.20 3.27 -1.84
CA CYS A 22 16.71 3.37 -3.20
C CYS A 22 17.76 2.27 -3.47
N PRO A 23 17.59 1.42 -4.51
CA PRO A 23 18.55 0.37 -4.81
C PRO A 23 19.91 0.90 -5.31
N GLY A 24 19.95 2.16 -5.77
CA GLY A 24 21.17 2.81 -6.25
C GLY A 24 22.06 3.35 -5.14
N CYS A 25 21.50 4.10 -4.19
CA CYS A 25 22.26 4.78 -3.12
C CYS A 25 21.94 4.31 -1.70
N GLY A 26 20.89 3.51 -1.49
CA GLY A 26 20.39 3.09 -0.18
C GLY A 26 19.72 4.20 0.62
N GLY A 27 19.42 5.35 -0.01
CA GLY A 27 18.74 6.47 0.63
C GLY A 27 17.22 6.27 0.68
N THR A 28 16.60 6.67 1.79
CA THR A 28 15.14 6.62 2.03
C THR A 28 14.49 8.00 2.09
N ASP A 29 15.30 9.07 2.17
CA ASP A 29 14.85 10.41 2.56
C ASP A 29 14.19 11.17 1.39
N TRP A 30 14.60 10.86 0.15
CA TRP A 30 14.13 11.51 -1.07
C TRP A 30 13.72 10.46 -2.09
N VAL A 31 12.71 9.66 -1.78
CA VAL A 31 12.08 8.73 -2.74
C VAL A 31 10.74 9.30 -3.16
N ASN A 32 10.61 9.59 -4.45
CA ASN A 32 9.38 10.09 -5.06
C ASN A 32 8.64 8.92 -5.73
N TYR A 33 7.34 8.87 -5.53
CA TYR A 33 6.47 7.99 -6.31
C TYR A 33 6.07 8.67 -7.62
N SER A 34 6.20 7.93 -8.71
CA SER A 34 5.91 8.43 -10.06
C SER A 34 4.60 7.89 -10.63
N GLY A 35 3.93 6.94 -9.95
CA GLY A 35 2.66 6.34 -10.38
C GLY A 35 2.71 4.82 -10.45
N SER A 36 1.63 4.22 -10.95
CA SER A 36 1.51 2.77 -11.11
C SER A 36 1.32 2.36 -12.58
N VAL A 37 1.81 1.18 -12.93
CA VAL A 37 1.66 0.61 -14.28
C VAL A 37 1.41 -0.89 -14.21
N THR A 38 0.65 -1.43 -15.16
CA THR A 38 0.49 -2.89 -15.29
C THR A 38 1.63 -3.46 -16.12
N SER A 39 2.55 -4.18 -15.47
CA SER A 39 3.56 -5.05 -16.08
C SER A 39 2.96 -6.39 -16.52
N LEU A 40 3.49 -6.95 -17.60
CA LEU A 40 3.09 -8.28 -18.10
C LEU A 40 3.61 -9.43 -17.22
N GLU A 41 4.71 -9.21 -16.50
CA GLU A 41 5.37 -10.25 -15.68
C GLU A 41 4.88 -10.22 -14.22
N ASP A 42 4.75 -9.02 -13.66
CA ASP A 42 4.47 -8.81 -12.23
C ASP A 42 3.05 -8.27 -11.94
N GLY A 43 2.24 -8.04 -12.98
CA GLY A 43 0.93 -7.41 -12.81
C GLY A 43 1.06 -5.93 -12.47
N LEU A 44 0.27 -5.41 -11.52
CA LEU A 44 0.38 -4.01 -11.11
C LEU A 44 1.74 -3.77 -10.42
N VAL A 45 2.49 -2.76 -10.84
CA VAL A 45 3.74 -2.33 -10.20
C VAL A 45 3.70 -0.84 -9.88
N LEU A 46 4.34 -0.45 -8.79
CA LEU A 46 4.50 0.93 -8.33
C LEU A 46 5.86 1.46 -8.77
N LEU A 47 5.91 2.64 -9.37
CA LEU A 47 7.12 3.27 -9.90
C LEU A 47 7.67 4.30 -8.90
N PHE A 48 8.98 4.22 -8.66
CA PHE A 48 9.70 5.10 -7.76
C PHE A 48 10.90 5.72 -8.46
N GLU A 49 11.23 6.94 -8.05
CA GLU A 49 12.43 7.68 -8.46
C GLU A 49 13.13 8.23 -7.21
N CYS A 50 14.43 8.00 -7.09
CA CYS A 50 15.23 8.62 -6.04
C CYS A 50 15.60 10.05 -6.43
N GLY A 51 15.20 11.03 -5.62
CA GLY A 51 15.58 12.44 -5.77
C GLY A 51 17.06 12.73 -5.54
N GLU A 52 17.83 11.84 -4.89
CA GLU A 52 19.27 12.04 -4.69
C GLU A 52 20.11 11.54 -5.88
N CYS A 53 19.87 10.31 -6.34
CA CYS A 53 20.69 9.67 -7.38
C CYS A 53 19.97 9.43 -8.70
N CYS A 54 18.70 9.86 -8.81
CA CYS A 54 17.85 9.72 -10.00
C CYS A 54 17.70 8.27 -10.48
N THR A 55 17.88 7.29 -9.59
CA THR A 55 17.62 5.89 -9.90
C THR A 55 16.10 5.69 -9.92
N GLU A 56 15.60 5.09 -10.99
CA GLU A 56 14.20 4.70 -11.13
C GLU A 56 14.08 3.18 -10.88
N TRP A 57 13.04 2.75 -10.16
CA TRP A 57 12.76 1.33 -9.95
C TRP A 57 11.26 1.07 -9.79
N ALA A 58 10.88 -0.20 -9.90
CA ALA A 58 9.52 -0.65 -9.73
C ALA A 58 9.43 -1.69 -8.61
N ILE A 59 8.35 -1.66 -7.84
CA ILE A 59 8.03 -2.67 -6.83
C ILE A 59 6.67 -3.29 -7.18
N PRO A 60 6.54 -4.63 -7.20
CA PRO A 60 5.27 -5.28 -7.49
C PRO A 60 4.21 -4.92 -6.45
N ALA A 61 3.02 -4.58 -6.94
CA ALA A 61 1.87 -4.30 -6.11
C ALA A 61 1.15 -5.60 -5.72
N HIS A 62 1.24 -5.95 -4.45
CA HIS A 62 0.61 -7.14 -3.91
C HIS A 62 -0.65 -6.78 -3.13
N HIS A 63 -1.64 -7.68 -3.19
CA HIS A 63 -2.85 -7.60 -2.39
C HIS A 63 -2.93 -8.82 -1.49
N TRP A 64 -3.08 -8.60 -0.20
CA TRP A 64 -3.24 -9.65 0.79
C TRP A 64 -4.67 -9.64 1.31
N PRO A 65 -5.47 -10.69 1.06
CA PRO A 65 -6.78 -10.81 1.68
C PRO A 65 -6.59 -10.98 3.19
N VAL A 66 -7.05 -10.02 3.98
CA VAL A 66 -6.86 -10.04 5.43
C VAL A 66 -8.18 -10.44 6.08
N LEU A 67 -8.18 -11.57 6.80
CA LEU A 67 -9.39 -12.11 7.46
C LEU A 67 -9.90 -11.22 8.62
N CYS A 68 -9.14 -10.21 9.03
CA CYS A 68 -9.50 -9.21 10.03
C CYS A 68 -9.07 -7.81 9.58
N GLY A 69 -9.34 -7.48 8.32
CA GLY A 69 -9.18 -6.13 7.81
C GLY A 69 -10.28 -5.17 8.33
N PRO A 70 -10.09 -3.85 8.15
CA PRO A 70 -11.14 -2.86 8.35
C PRO A 70 -12.36 -3.13 7.47
N ASP A 71 -13.54 -2.73 7.94
CA ASP A 71 -14.74 -2.74 7.12
C ASP A 71 -14.63 -1.68 6.03
N CYS A 72 -15.10 -1.99 4.82
CA CYS A 72 -15.14 -0.99 3.76
C CYS A 72 -16.02 0.20 4.19
N PRO A 73 -15.50 1.43 4.25
CA PRO A 73 -16.27 2.60 4.67
C PRO A 73 -17.46 2.91 3.75
N THR A 74 -17.35 2.55 2.47
CA THR A 74 -18.36 2.85 1.45
C THR A 74 -19.51 1.85 1.43
N CYS A 75 -19.23 0.54 1.55
CA CYS A 75 -20.24 -0.52 1.39
C CYS A 75 -20.40 -1.44 2.61
N GLY A 76 -19.56 -1.30 3.64
CA GLY A 76 -19.57 -2.13 4.83
C GLY A 76 -19.11 -3.57 4.60
N SER A 77 -18.47 -3.88 3.47
CA SER A 77 -17.92 -5.22 3.24
C SER A 77 -16.81 -5.53 4.24
N LEU A 78 -16.90 -6.71 4.85
CA LEU A 78 -15.89 -7.26 5.76
C LEU A 78 -14.73 -7.94 5.01
N ASN A 79 -14.88 -8.10 3.68
CA ASN A 79 -13.89 -8.77 2.85
C ASN A 79 -12.99 -7.73 2.19
N THR A 80 -12.00 -7.27 2.95
CA THR A 80 -11.04 -6.27 2.53
C THR A 80 -9.65 -6.88 2.39
N CYS A 81 -8.99 -6.47 1.32
CA CYS A 81 -7.61 -6.82 1.01
C CYS A 81 -6.76 -5.60 1.30
N TRP A 82 -5.67 -5.83 1.99
CA TRP A 82 -4.64 -4.82 2.12
C TRP A 82 -3.79 -4.82 0.85
N ALA A 83 -3.52 -3.66 0.30
CA ALA A 83 -2.66 -3.47 -0.86
C ALA A 83 -1.29 -2.98 -0.41
N THR A 84 -0.24 -3.35 -1.14
CA THR A 84 1.10 -2.85 -0.87
C THR A 84 1.11 -1.32 -1.00
N TYR A 85 1.87 -0.67 -0.12
CA TYR A 85 2.33 0.72 -0.14
C TYR A 85 1.56 1.69 -1.07
N ALA A 86 0.71 2.56 -0.49
CA ALA A 86 0.19 3.74 -1.21
C ALA A 86 1.06 4.96 -0.90
N PRO A 87 2.11 5.24 -1.67
CA PRO A 87 2.96 6.43 -1.46
C PRO A 87 2.21 7.75 -1.60
N GLU A 88 1.10 7.75 -2.33
CA GLU A 88 0.23 8.91 -2.54
C GLU A 88 -0.56 9.30 -1.27
N HIS A 89 -0.65 8.41 -0.28
CA HIS A 89 -1.34 8.68 0.97
C HIS A 89 -0.52 8.18 2.17
N PRO A 90 -0.34 8.96 3.25
CA PRO A 90 0.33 8.48 4.45
C PRO A 90 -0.53 7.42 5.17
N GLY A 91 -0.45 6.16 4.73
CA GLY A 91 -1.22 5.06 5.30
C GLY A 91 -1.20 3.76 4.48
N ASP A 92 -1.95 2.80 4.98
CA ASP A 92 -2.23 1.52 4.37
C ASP A 92 -3.31 1.62 3.32
N LEU A 93 -3.05 1.23 2.08
CA LEU A 93 -4.10 1.11 1.08
C LEU A 93 -4.90 -0.18 1.31
N TRP A 94 -6.22 -0.06 1.26
CA TRP A 94 -7.14 -1.16 1.37
C TRP A 94 -8.13 -1.14 0.21
N THR A 95 -8.51 -2.32 -0.25
CA THR A 95 -9.50 -2.50 -1.30
C THR A 95 -10.50 -3.56 -0.87
N CYS A 96 -11.80 -3.32 -1.05
CA CYS A 96 -12.81 -4.34 -0.83
C CYS A 96 -13.08 -5.19 -2.08
N ASP A 97 -13.79 -6.32 -1.92
CA ASP A 97 -14.24 -7.18 -3.04
C ASP A 97 -15.10 -6.46 -4.09
N ASN A 98 -15.70 -5.32 -3.73
CA ASN A 98 -16.49 -4.48 -4.62
C ASN A 98 -15.64 -3.44 -5.37
N GLY A 99 -14.33 -3.40 -5.14
CA GLY A 99 -13.39 -2.49 -5.81
C GLY A 99 -13.34 -1.07 -5.22
N HIS A 100 -13.89 -0.83 -4.03
CA HIS A 100 -13.68 0.44 -3.33
C HIS A 100 -12.33 0.46 -2.64
N GLU A 101 -11.56 1.52 -2.91
CA GLU A 101 -10.25 1.80 -2.32
C GLU A 101 -10.38 2.83 -1.20
N PHE A 102 -9.65 2.62 -0.12
CA PHE A 102 -9.58 3.52 1.03
C PHE A 102 -8.25 3.36 1.74
N VAL A 103 -7.81 4.40 2.44
CA VAL A 103 -6.53 4.39 3.16
C VAL A 103 -6.79 4.31 4.65
N LEU A 104 -5.94 3.60 5.39
CA LEU A 104 -5.88 3.66 6.84
C LEU A 104 -4.60 4.33 7.28
N ASP A 105 -4.73 5.43 7.99
CA ASP A 105 -3.57 6.06 8.62
C ASP A 105 -3.00 5.15 9.73
N PRO A 106 -1.73 5.36 10.14
CA PRO A 106 -1.11 4.69 11.28
C PRO A 106 -1.90 4.69 12.59
N GLU A 107 -2.74 5.70 12.85
CA GLU A 107 -3.61 5.79 14.03
C GLU A 107 -4.89 4.93 13.90
N GLY A 108 -5.10 4.29 12.76
CA GLY A 108 -6.26 3.46 12.48
C GLY A 108 -7.47 4.25 11.96
N ILE A 109 -7.26 5.47 11.47
CA ILE A 109 -8.33 6.31 10.91
C ILE A 109 -8.44 6.05 9.41
N ILE A 110 -9.65 5.79 8.94
CA ILE A 110 -9.93 5.64 7.52
C ILE A 110 -9.92 7.01 6.84
N ILE A 111 -9.02 7.20 5.88
CA ILE A 111 -8.94 8.34 4.98
C ILE A 111 -9.55 7.90 3.64
N LEU A 112 -10.67 8.52 3.26
CA LEU A 112 -11.24 8.33 1.94
C LEU A 112 -10.51 9.22 0.93
N PRO A 113 -10.41 8.82 -0.35
CA PRO A 113 -9.85 9.68 -1.39
C PRO A 113 -10.61 11.01 -1.58
N GLU A 114 -11.85 11.13 -1.06
CA GLU A 114 -12.60 12.40 -1.04
C GLU A 114 -12.23 13.35 0.12
N ASP A 115 -11.50 12.85 1.14
CA ASP A 115 -11.04 13.63 2.31
C ASP A 115 -9.60 14.17 2.13
N ALA A 116 -8.91 13.82 1.06
CA ALA A 116 -7.59 14.35 0.71
C ALA A 116 -7.74 15.70 -0.02
N GLU A 117 -8.04 16.76 0.72
CA GLU A 117 -8.06 18.16 0.23
C GLU A 117 -6.66 18.80 0.12
#